data_AF-A0AAE2HYL7-F1
#
_entry.id   AF-A0AAE2HYL7-F1
#
_cell.length_a   1.000
_cell.length_b   1.000
_cell.length_c   1.000
_cell.angle_alpha   90.00
_cell.angle_beta   90.00
_cell.angle_gamma   90.00
#
_symmetry.space_group_name_H-M   'P 1'
#
loop_
_entity.id
_entity.type
_entity.pdbx_description
1 polymer ?
#
loop_
_entity_poly.entity_id
_entity_poly.type
_entity_poly.pdbx_seq_one_letter_code
_entity_poly.pdbx_strand_id
1 'polypeptide(L)'
;MNATSRDFYADCDREMLLRAMIRSGFTHEELADESSAQLRKIARSERRKGRGDRVPTSNSRQLIGQLCSGAAKSTNELRAIAIERALGMDDGSIFVPKVYRVTRDAARQSA
;
A
#
# COMPACT_ATOMS: atom_id res chain seq x y z
N MET A 1 -5.26 -21.88 1.51
CA MET A 1 -6.19 -20.74 1.33
C MET A 1 -5.38 -19.53 0.88
N ASN A 2 -5.50 -19.16 -0.40
CA ASN A 2 -4.82 -17.98 -0.95
C ASN A 2 -5.57 -16.72 -0.50
N ALA A 3 -5.09 -16.08 0.56
CA ALA A 3 -5.43 -14.70 0.83
C ALA A 3 -4.89 -13.90 -0.37
N THR A 4 -5.76 -13.64 -1.35
CA THR A 4 -5.43 -12.76 -2.46
C THR A 4 -5.18 -11.39 -1.84
N SER A 5 -4.21 -10.62 -2.36
CA SER A 5 -3.92 -9.22 -1.95
C SER A 5 -5.10 -8.23 -2.12
N ARG A 6 -6.33 -8.77 -2.28
CA ARG A 6 -7.59 -8.11 -2.57
C ARG A 6 -8.16 -7.36 -1.36
N ASP A 7 -7.91 -7.84 -0.14
CA ASP A 7 -8.57 -7.33 1.07
C ASP A 7 -7.62 -6.59 2.03
N PHE A 8 -6.39 -6.38 1.58
CA PHE A 8 -5.30 -5.86 2.39
C PHE A 8 -5.10 -4.37 2.09
N TYR A 9 -5.59 -3.56 3.02
CA TYR A 9 -5.51 -2.10 3.00
C TYR A 9 -4.58 -1.64 4.11
N ALA A 10 -3.80 -0.60 3.85
CA ALA A 10 -2.99 0.05 4.86
C ALA A 10 -3.53 1.46 5.15
N ASP A 11 -3.65 1.79 6.43
CA ASP A 11 -3.96 3.14 6.89
C ASP A 11 -2.73 4.03 6.75
N CYS A 12 -2.96 5.25 6.28
CA CYS A 12 -1.91 6.25 6.07
C CYS A 12 -1.74 7.10 7.34
N ASP A 13 -0.53 7.13 7.90
CA ASP A 13 -0.10 8.24 8.75
C ASP A 13 0.14 9.46 7.85
N ARG A 14 -0.89 10.32 7.78
CA ARG A 14 -0.86 11.52 6.95
C ARG A 14 0.27 12.46 7.32
N GLU A 15 0.54 12.65 8.61
CA GLU A 15 1.59 13.58 9.03
C GLU A 15 2.96 13.07 8.61
N MET A 16 3.19 11.77 8.76
CA MET A 16 4.46 11.19 8.34
C MET A 16 4.63 11.16 6.82
N LEU A 17 3.54 10.94 6.07
CA LEU A 17 3.54 11.08 4.60
C LEU A 17 3.96 12.50 4.19
N LEU A 18 3.33 13.53 4.75
CA LEU A 18 3.64 14.93 4.43
C LEU A 18 5.10 15.28 4.78
N ARG A 19 5.59 14.84 5.95
CA ARG A 19 6.99 15.05 6.34
C ARG A 19 7.95 14.36 5.38
N ALA A 20 7.65 13.13 4.95
CA ALA A 20 8.47 12.40 3.99
C ALA A 20 8.51 13.10 2.61
N MET A 21 7.36 13.58 2.13
CA MET A 21 7.29 14.35 0.87
C MET A 21 8.06 15.66 0.93
N ILE A 22 7.98 16.39 2.06
CA ILE A 22 8.75 17.63 2.25
C ILE A 22 10.25 17.33 2.23
N ARG A 23 10.69 16.25 2.90
CA ARG A 23 12.11 15.84 2.91
C ARG A 23 12.61 15.39 1.54
N SER A 24 11.78 14.69 0.77
CA SER A 24 12.16 14.20 -0.56
C SER A 24 12.10 15.28 -1.64
N GLY A 25 11.34 16.36 -1.41
CA GLY A 25 11.10 17.42 -2.39
C GLY A 25 10.16 17.02 -3.52
N PHE A 26 9.43 15.91 -3.38
CA PHE A 26 8.54 15.42 -4.45
C PHE A 26 7.23 16.20 -4.53
N THR A 27 6.83 16.50 -5.76
CA THR A 27 5.45 16.82 -6.09
C THR A 27 4.56 15.57 -6.04
N HIS A 28 3.23 15.78 -6.04
CA HIS A 28 2.28 14.66 -6.11
C HIS A 28 2.43 13.82 -7.40
N GLU A 29 2.89 14.44 -8.49
CA GLU A 29 3.06 13.81 -9.79
C GLU A 29 4.33 12.94 -9.81
N GLU A 30 5.46 13.48 -9.36
CA GLU A 30 6.72 12.74 -9.25
C GLU A 30 6.59 11.54 -8.30
N LEU A 31 5.91 11.71 -7.17
CA LEU A 31 5.65 10.60 -6.26
C LEU A 31 4.75 9.53 -6.91
N ALA A 32 3.77 9.94 -7.71
CA ALA A 32 2.91 8.98 -8.43
C ALA A 32 3.72 8.19 -9.46
N ASP A 33 4.62 8.82 -10.19
CA ASP A 33 5.46 8.17 -11.20
C ASP A 33 6.49 7.23 -10.58
N GLU A 34 7.22 7.70 -9.56
CA GLU A 34 8.26 6.90 -8.89
C GLU A 34 7.62 5.71 -8.15
N SER A 35 6.53 5.95 -7.40
CA SER A 35 5.81 4.85 -6.75
C SER A 35 5.18 3.89 -7.76
N SER A 36 4.73 4.36 -8.94
CA SER A 36 4.28 3.48 -10.02
C SER A 36 5.42 2.62 -10.59
N ALA A 37 6.65 3.13 -10.64
CA ALA A 37 7.82 2.36 -11.03
C ALA A 37 8.14 1.25 -10.01
N GLN A 38 8.08 1.57 -8.71
CA GLN A 38 8.25 0.58 -7.65
C GLN A 38 7.12 -0.47 -7.65
N LEU A 39 5.87 -0.03 -7.85
CA LEU A 39 4.71 -0.90 -7.87
C LEU A 39 4.77 -1.91 -9.03
N ARG A 40 5.29 -1.53 -10.20
CA ARG A 40 5.55 -2.47 -11.30
C ARG A 40 6.59 -3.53 -10.93
N LYS A 41 7.62 -3.20 -10.16
CA LYS A 41 8.61 -4.18 -9.66
C LYS A 41 7.94 -5.18 -8.71
N ILE A 42 7.13 -4.68 -7.79
CA ILE A 42 6.36 -5.49 -6.84
C ILE A 42 5.38 -6.41 -7.59
N ALA A 43 4.62 -5.85 -8.54
CA ALA A 43 3.65 -6.60 -9.33
C ALA A 43 4.27 -7.75 -10.12
N ARG A 44 5.46 -7.55 -10.68
CA ARG A 44 6.21 -8.64 -11.33
C ARG A 44 6.57 -9.76 -10.34
N SER A 45 6.97 -9.41 -9.12
CA SER A 45 7.28 -10.39 -8.07
C SER A 45 6.03 -11.16 -7.63
N GLU A 46 4.92 -10.48 -7.38
CA GLU A 46 3.66 -11.12 -6.98
C GLU A 46 3.07 -12.02 -8.08
N ARG A 47 3.21 -11.63 -9.35
CA ARG A 47 2.84 -12.49 -10.50
C ARG A 47 3.64 -13.79 -10.53
N ARG A 48 4.96 -13.73 -10.29
CA ARG A 48 5.82 -14.93 -10.22
C ARG A 48 5.42 -15.87 -9.07
N LYS A 49 4.80 -15.34 -8.01
CA LYS A 49 4.26 -16.11 -6.88
C LYS A 49 2.85 -16.65 -7.12
N GLY A 50 2.29 -16.52 -8.32
CA GLY A 50 0.95 -17.00 -8.65
C GLY A 50 -0.20 -16.12 -8.13
N ARG A 51 0.07 -14.86 -7.76
CA ARG A 51 -0.94 -13.90 -7.22
C ARG A 51 -1.41 -12.87 -8.26
N GLY A 52 -1.22 -13.15 -9.55
CA GLY A 52 -0.98 -12.14 -10.58
C GLY A 52 -2.15 -11.33 -11.14
N ASP A 53 -3.38 -11.83 -11.09
CA ASP A 53 -4.47 -11.27 -11.91
C ASP A 53 -5.07 -9.96 -11.38
N ARG A 54 -4.76 -9.57 -10.14
CA ARG A 54 -5.39 -8.40 -9.49
C ARG A 54 -4.40 -7.47 -8.79
N VAL A 55 -3.13 -7.56 -9.14
CA VAL A 55 -2.09 -6.70 -8.55
C VAL A 55 -2.12 -5.32 -9.21
N PRO A 56 -2.31 -4.22 -8.46
CA PRO A 56 -2.26 -2.88 -9.02
C PRO A 56 -0.87 -2.60 -9.60
N THR A 57 -0.82 -1.82 -10.69
CA THR A 57 0.42 -1.53 -11.42
C THR A 57 0.78 -0.06 -11.46
N SER A 58 -0.09 0.82 -10.98
CA SER A 58 0.15 2.26 -10.91
C SER A 58 -0.54 2.91 -9.71
N ASN A 59 0.02 4.05 -9.32
CA ASN A 59 -0.54 5.05 -8.43
C ASN A 59 -0.81 6.30 -9.24
N SER A 60 -1.99 6.90 -9.08
CA SER A 60 -2.34 8.14 -9.75
C SER A 60 -1.95 9.35 -8.90
N ARG A 61 -1.64 10.48 -9.55
CA ARG A 61 -1.49 11.78 -8.89
C ARG A 61 -2.69 12.10 -7.98
N GLN A 62 -3.89 11.77 -8.42
CA GLN A 62 -5.12 11.97 -7.65
C GLN A 62 -5.11 11.18 -6.34
N LEU A 63 -4.70 9.91 -6.36
CA LEU A 63 -4.60 9.09 -5.16
C LEU A 63 -3.61 9.69 -4.16
N ILE A 64 -2.42 10.10 -4.63
CA ILE A 64 -1.42 10.77 -3.78
C ILE A 64 -2.02 12.04 -3.16
N GLY A 65 -2.67 12.88 -3.97
CA GLY A 65 -3.33 14.09 -3.49
C GLY A 65 -4.43 13.81 -2.44
N GLN A 66 -5.21 12.74 -2.61
CA GLN A 66 -6.24 12.35 -1.65
C GLN A 66 -5.65 11.85 -0.32
N LEU A 67 -4.52 11.14 -0.35
CA LEU A 67 -3.81 10.71 0.86
C LEU A 67 -3.22 11.93 1.59
N CYS A 68 -2.58 12.84 0.87
CA CYS A 68 -2.01 14.07 1.44
C CYS A 68 -3.07 15.03 2.00
N SER A 69 -4.25 15.11 1.38
CA SER A 69 -5.36 15.92 1.89
C SER A 69 -6.12 15.23 3.04
N GLY A 70 -5.92 13.92 3.24
CA GLY A 70 -6.69 13.10 4.17
C GLY A 70 -8.08 12.71 3.67
N ALA A 71 -8.44 13.06 2.43
CA ALA A 71 -9.68 12.62 1.79
C ALA A 71 -9.74 11.09 1.63
N ALA A 72 -8.58 10.45 1.41
CA ALA A 72 -8.41 9.01 1.53
C ALA A 72 -7.57 8.71 2.78
N LYS A 73 -8.08 7.85 3.66
CA LYS A 73 -7.36 7.41 4.87
C LYS A 73 -6.52 6.15 4.67
N SER A 74 -6.80 5.39 3.61
CA SER A 74 -6.15 4.11 3.35
C SER A 74 -6.01 3.83 1.86
N THR A 75 -5.05 2.99 1.51
CA THR A 75 -4.86 2.49 0.14
C THR A 75 -4.53 0.99 0.17
N ASN A 76 -4.47 0.36 -1.00
CA ASN A 76 -4.03 -1.04 -1.11
C ASN A 76 -2.59 -1.18 -0.59
N GLU A 77 -2.30 -2.25 0.15
CA GLU A 77 -0.97 -2.45 0.77
C GLU A 77 0.19 -2.42 -0.22
N LEU A 78 0.01 -2.96 -1.44
CA LEU A 78 1.09 -2.94 -2.43
C LEU A 78 1.35 -1.53 -2.95
N ARG A 79 0.30 -0.70 -3.04
CA ARG A 79 0.43 0.73 -3.37
C ARG A 79 1.14 1.48 -2.25
N ALA A 80 0.79 1.19 -1.00
CA ALA A 80 1.42 1.77 0.19
C ALA A 80 2.93 1.48 0.24
N ILE A 81 3.33 0.20 0.13
CA ILE A 81 4.73 -0.21 0.07
C ILE A 81 5.48 0.51 -1.07
N ALA A 82 4.84 0.61 -2.24
CA ALA A 82 5.45 1.29 -3.37
C ALA A 82 5.68 2.80 -3.12
N ILE A 83 4.80 3.47 -2.37
CA ILE A 83 4.93 4.87 -1.96
C ILE A 83 6.08 5.03 -0.95
N GLU A 84 6.17 4.16 0.05
CA GLU A 84 7.24 4.20 1.06
C GLU A 84 8.61 4.03 0.42
N ARG A 85 8.75 3.04 -0.47
CA ARG A 85 9.99 2.79 -1.18
C ARG A 85 10.37 3.93 -2.12
N ALA A 86 9.39 4.57 -2.77
CA ALA A 86 9.63 5.76 -3.58
C ALA A 86 10.19 6.92 -2.73
N LEU A 87 9.70 7.06 -1.50
CA LEU A 87 10.18 8.06 -0.53
C LEU A 87 11.49 7.64 0.19
N GLY A 88 12.08 6.49 -0.15
CA GLY A 88 13.27 5.96 0.52
C GLY A 88 13.03 5.54 1.98
N MET A 89 11.79 5.22 2.32
CA MET A 89 11.36 4.81 3.65
C MET A 89 11.22 3.28 3.73
N ASP A 90 11.35 2.73 4.94
CA ASP A 90 11.10 1.31 5.19
C ASP A 90 9.61 0.96 5.03
N ASP A 91 9.34 -0.27 4.57
CA ASP A 91 7.99 -0.81 4.43
C ASP A 91 7.27 -0.81 5.79
N GLY A 92 6.07 -0.23 5.84
CA GLY A 92 5.25 -0.15 7.06
C GLY A 92 5.53 1.05 7.96
N SER A 93 6.40 1.98 7.53
CA SER A 93 6.69 3.19 8.28
C SER A 93 5.51 4.17 8.25
N ILE A 94 5.06 4.56 7.06
CA ILE A 94 3.98 5.53 6.84
C ILE A 94 2.62 4.83 6.80
N PHE A 95 2.59 3.62 6.25
CA PHE A 95 1.34 2.91 6.00
C PHE A 95 1.27 1.64 6.85
N VAL A 96 0.32 1.61 7.79
CA VAL A 96 0.15 0.47 8.70
C VAL A 96 -0.90 -0.49 8.14
N PRO A 97 -0.56 -1.76 7.85
CA PRO A 97 -1.53 -2.76 7.40
C PRO A 97 -2.71 -2.89 8.35
N LYS A 98 -3.94 -2.86 7.82
CA LYS A 98 -5.14 -3.24 8.57
C LYS A 98 -5.14 -4.75 8.71
N VAL A 99 -4.60 -5.23 9.82
CA VAL A 99 -4.80 -6.62 10.23
C VAL A 99 -6.27 -6.75 10.66
N TYR A 100 -7.15 -7.11 9.71
CA TYR A 100 -8.45 -7.66 10.08
C TYR A 100 -8.16 -8.95 10.83
N ARG A 101 -8.24 -8.90 12.16
CA ARG A 101 -8.30 -10.09 13.02
C ARG A 101 -9.52 -10.87 12.54
N VAL A 102 -9.32 -11.82 11.64
CA VAL A 102 -10.23 -12.95 11.53
C VAL A 102 -9.95 -13.73 12.82
N THR A 103 -10.67 -13.41 13.89
CA THR A 103 -10.86 -14.35 14.98
C THR A 103 -11.38 -15.62 14.32
N ARG A 104 -10.51 -16.61 14.18
CA ARG A 104 -10.94 -17.99 13.97
C ARG A 104 -11.65 -18.41 15.26
N ASP A 105 -12.89 -17.98 15.42
CA ASP A 105 -13.91 -18.78 16.10
C ASP A 105 -14.35 -19.88 15.12
N ALA A 106 -13.37 -20.62 14.58
CA ALA A 106 -13.65 -21.95 14.08
C ALA A 106 -13.80 -22.79 15.33
N ALA A 107 -15.07 -22.85 15.75
CA ALA A 107 -15.59 -23.71 16.77
C ALA A 107 -14.75 -24.98 16.92
N ARG A 108 -14.29 -25.16 18.14
CA ARG A 108 -14.18 -26.46 18.80
C ARG A 108 -15.55 -27.16 18.69
N GLN A 109 -15.92 -27.66 17.51
CA GLN A 109 -16.74 -28.88 17.41
C GLN A 109 -15.75 -29.98 17.83
N SER A 110 -15.65 -30.35 19.11
CA SER A 110 -16.67 -31.03 19.91
C SER A 110 -17.22 -32.24 19.15
N ALA A 111 -16.84 -33.41 19.68
CA ALA A 111 -17.18 -34.79 19.31
C ALA A 111 -16.38 -35.39 18.16
#